data_AF-S7MXM6-F1
#
_entry.id   AF-S7MXM6-F1
#
_cell.length_a   1.000
_cell.length_b   1.000
_cell.length_c   1.000
_cell.angle_alpha   90.00
_cell.angle_beta   90.00
_cell.angle_gamma   90.00
#
_symmetry.space_group_name_H-M   'P 1'
#
loop_
_entity.id
_entity.type
_entity.pdbx_description
1 polymer ?
#
loop_
_entity_poly.entity_id
_entity_poly.type
_entity_poly.pdbx_seq_one_letter_code
_entity_poly.pdbx_strand_id
1 'polypeptide(L)'
;MAPRASCTLGPLKGFLEALGRLQKKFYSKGLRLECPIRTYLVTAHSAASSGARALKTLRSWGLETDEALFLAGAPKGPLLEKIRPHIFFDDQMFHVAGAQEMGTVAAHVPYGVAQTPRRTAPAKQAPAAQ
;
A
#
# COMPACT_ATOMS: atom_id res chain seq x y z
N MET A 1 -7.77 29.03 8.00
CA MET A 1 -7.24 27.96 8.88
C MET A 1 -8.02 26.68 8.57
N ALA A 2 -7.46 25.76 7.77
CA ALA A 2 -8.17 24.53 7.40
C ALA A 2 -8.11 23.51 8.55
N PRO A 3 -9.20 22.79 8.86
CA PRO A 3 -9.19 21.83 9.95
C PRO A 3 -8.25 20.66 9.61
N ARG A 4 -7.29 20.39 10.50
CA ARG A 4 -6.52 19.15 10.45
C ARG A 4 -7.48 18.01 10.81
N ALA A 5 -7.83 17.19 9.83
CA ALA A 5 -8.57 15.97 10.09
C ALA A 5 -7.76 15.11 11.07
N SER A 6 -8.27 14.98 12.29
CA SER A 6 -7.80 13.98 13.25
C SER A 6 -8.26 12.61 12.77
N CYS A 7 -7.53 12.05 11.80
CA CYS A 7 -7.71 10.68 11.36
C CYS A 7 -7.08 9.75 12.40
N THR A 8 -7.82 9.40 13.45
CA THR A 8 -7.51 8.24 14.32
C THR A 8 -7.55 6.92 13.56
N LEU A 9 -8.05 6.97 12.33
CA LEU A 9 -8.21 5.87 11.40
C LEU A 9 -7.12 5.97 10.32
N GLY A 10 -6.42 4.88 10.01
CA GLY A 10 -5.24 4.89 9.13
C GLY A 10 -5.48 5.59 7.77
N PRO A 11 -4.42 6.13 7.14
CA PRO A 11 -4.52 7.08 6.02
C PRO A 11 -5.31 6.57 4.80
N LEU A 12 -5.37 5.25 4.61
CA LEU A 12 -6.10 4.63 3.49
C LEU A 12 -7.51 4.15 3.84
N LYS A 13 -7.98 4.26 5.09
CA LYS A 13 -9.25 3.65 5.50
C LYS A 13 -10.42 4.08 4.61
N GLY A 14 -10.64 5.39 4.44
CA GLY A 14 -11.79 5.88 3.69
C GLY A 14 -11.78 5.44 2.21
N PHE A 15 -10.59 5.35 1.61
CA PHE A 15 -10.42 4.83 0.26
C PHE A 15 -10.78 3.34 0.18
N LEU A 16 -10.27 2.53 1.12
CA LEU A 16 -10.53 1.09 1.16
C LEU A 16 -12.00 0.77 1.47
N GLU A 17 -12.67 1.57 2.32
CA GLU A 17 -14.12 1.46 2.57
C GLU A 17 -14.94 1.80 1.32
N ALA A 18 -14.49 2.76 0.49
CA ALA A 18 -15.13 3.05 -0.78
C ALA A 18 -15.01 1.88 -1.77
N LEU A 19 -13.83 1.24 -1.85
CA LEU A 19 -13.64 0.03 -2.65
C LEU A 19 -14.51 -1.13 -2.16
N GLY A 20 -14.58 -1.35 -0.84
CA GLY A 20 -15.44 -2.39 -0.26
C GLY A 20 -16.93 -2.17 -0.56
N ARG A 21 -17.40 -0.92 -0.49
CA ARG A 21 -18.77 -0.57 -0.92
C ARG A 21 -19.02 -0.84 -2.39
N LEU A 22 -18.03 -0.63 -3.25
CA LEU A 22 -18.14 -0.94 -4.68
C LEU A 22 -18.20 -2.46 -4.91
N GLN A 23 -17.28 -3.24 -4.33
CA GLN A 23 -17.29 -4.71 -4.40
C GLN A 23 -18.66 -5.28 -3.98
N LYS A 24 -19.20 -4.81 -2.86
CA LYS A 24 -20.50 -5.27 -2.34
C LYS A 24 -21.66 -5.11 -3.33
N LYS A 25 -21.66 -4.06 -4.17
CA LYS A 25 -22.70 -3.86 -5.21
C LYS A 25 -22.68 -4.93 -6.29
N PHE A 26 -21.52 -5.52 -6.58
CA PHE A 26 -21.38 -6.62 -7.51
C PHE A 26 -21.66 -7.95 -6.82
N TYR A 27 -21.15 -8.13 -5.59
CA TYR A 27 -21.28 -9.38 -4.86
C TYR A 27 -22.74 -9.67 -4.49
N SER A 28 -23.52 -8.66 -4.12
CA SER A 28 -24.95 -8.82 -3.83
C SER A 28 -25.78 -9.26 -5.04
N LYS A 29 -25.22 -9.14 -6.26
CA LYS A 29 -25.84 -9.58 -7.52
C LYS A 29 -25.30 -10.93 -8.00
N GLY A 30 -24.40 -11.57 -7.23
CA GLY A 30 -23.69 -12.78 -7.65
C GLY A 30 -22.58 -12.54 -8.68
N LEU A 31 -22.30 -11.28 -9.04
CA LEU A 31 -21.39 -10.90 -10.13
C LEU A 31 -19.95 -10.68 -9.61
N ARG A 32 -19.50 -11.54 -8.68
CA ARG A 32 -18.19 -11.35 -8.03
C ARG A 32 -17.03 -11.34 -9.04
N LEU A 33 -17.08 -12.25 -10.00
CA LEU A 33 -16.05 -12.39 -11.03
C LEU A 33 -16.07 -11.26 -12.07
N GLU A 34 -17.18 -10.51 -12.13
CA GLU A 34 -17.36 -9.36 -13.03
C GLU A 34 -17.07 -8.02 -12.32
N CYS A 35 -16.67 -8.05 -11.05
CA CYS A 35 -16.22 -6.85 -10.36
C CYS A 35 -15.00 -6.26 -11.09
N PRO A 36 -15.05 -5.00 -11.56
CA PRO A 36 -13.97 -4.42 -12.37
C PRO A 36 -12.71 -4.10 -11.56
N ILE A 37 -12.76 -4.29 -10.24
CA ILE A 37 -11.65 -4.06 -9.34
C ILE A 37 -11.28 -5.39 -8.70
N ARG A 38 -10.01 -5.76 -8.88
CA ARG A 38 -9.39 -6.92 -8.25
C ARG A 38 -8.35 -6.46 -7.25
N THR A 39 -8.46 -6.94 -6.01
CA THR A 39 -7.66 -6.46 -4.89
C THR A 39 -6.64 -7.49 -4.43
N TYR A 40 -5.39 -7.05 -4.30
CA TYR A 40 -4.28 -7.88 -3.86
C TYR A 40 -3.73 -7.34 -2.53
N LEU A 41 -3.56 -8.23 -1.56
CA LEU A 41 -2.75 -7.96 -0.37
C LEU A 41 -1.40 -8.67 -0.55
N VAL A 42 -0.33 -7.89 -0.72
CA VAL A 42 1.03 -8.42 -0.82
C VAL A 42 1.82 -8.03 0.43
N THR A 43 2.31 -9.01 1.18
CA THR A 43 3.10 -8.76 2.40
C THR A 43 4.35 -9.61 2.44
N ALA A 44 5.46 -9.00 2.88
CA ALA A 44 6.71 -9.71 3.13
C ALA A 44 6.61 -10.66 4.34
N HIS A 45 5.60 -10.49 5.19
CA HIS A 45 5.42 -11.31 6.39
C HIS A 45 4.66 -12.60 6.10
N SER A 46 4.79 -13.57 7.00
CA SER A 46 4.00 -14.81 6.96
C SER A 46 2.53 -14.56 7.32
N ALA A 47 1.64 -15.45 6.85
CA ALA A 47 0.22 -15.41 7.19
C ALA A 47 -0.02 -15.49 8.72
N ALA A 48 0.81 -16.27 9.43
CA ALA A 48 0.70 -16.53 10.86
C ALA A 48 1.01 -15.32 11.76
N SER A 49 1.54 -14.22 11.21
CA SER A 49 1.91 -13.03 11.97
C SER A 49 1.08 -11.80 11.57
N SER A 50 1.69 -10.80 10.94
CA SER A 50 1.03 -9.55 10.56
C SER A 50 0.05 -9.73 9.40
N GLY A 51 0.20 -10.79 8.61
CA GLY A 51 -0.68 -11.09 7.47
C GLY A 51 -2.15 -11.26 7.86
N ALA A 52 -2.42 -12.09 8.86
CA ALA A 52 -3.78 -12.28 9.38
C ALA A 52 -4.39 -10.99 9.96
N ARG A 53 -3.57 -10.15 10.62
CA ARG A 53 -4.01 -8.85 11.17
C ARG A 53 -4.42 -7.87 10.06
N ALA A 54 -3.65 -7.82 8.98
CA ALA A 54 -3.96 -6.97 7.82
C ALA A 54 -5.30 -7.39 7.19
N LEU A 55 -5.49 -8.69 6.91
CA LEU A 55 -6.75 -9.21 6.39
C LEU A 55 -7.94 -8.94 7.32
N LYS A 56 -7.77 -9.10 8.64
CA LYS A 56 -8.82 -8.79 9.62
C LYS A 56 -9.22 -7.32 9.60
N THR A 57 -8.24 -6.43 9.41
CA THR A 57 -8.46 -4.97 9.33
C THR A 57 -9.19 -4.59 8.05
N LEU A 58 -8.77 -5.13 6.90
CA LEU A 58 -9.46 -4.89 5.62
C LEU A 58 -10.91 -5.38 5.67
N ARG A 59 -11.14 -6.57 6.23
CA ARG A 59 -12.49 -7.12 6.44
C ARG A 59 -13.34 -6.27 7.38
N SER A 60 -12.77 -5.73 8.47
CA SER A 60 -13.55 -4.85 9.37
C SER A 60 -13.89 -3.51 8.71
N TRP A 61 -13.15 -3.08 7.70
CA TRP A 61 -13.48 -1.95 6.82
C TRP A 61 -14.39 -2.34 5.65
N GLY A 62 -14.83 -3.60 5.59
CA GLY A 62 -15.75 -4.10 4.58
C GLY A 62 -15.13 -4.32 3.20
N LEU A 63 -13.79 -4.41 3.11
CA LEU A 63 -13.07 -4.78 1.91
C LEU A 63 -12.73 -6.28 1.95
N GLU A 64 -13.13 -7.01 0.92
CA GLU A 64 -12.75 -8.40 0.75
C GLU A 64 -11.61 -8.48 -0.26
N THR A 65 -10.44 -8.93 0.19
CA THR A 65 -9.28 -9.12 -0.68
C THR A 65 -9.50 -10.33 -1.57
N ASP A 66 -9.30 -10.18 -2.88
CA ASP A 66 -9.45 -11.27 -3.85
C ASP A 66 -8.25 -12.23 -3.80
N GLU A 67 -7.04 -11.70 -3.65
CA GLU A 67 -5.82 -12.51 -3.52
C GLU A 67 -4.90 -11.98 -2.41
N ALA A 68 -4.41 -12.87 -1.56
CA ALA A 68 -3.49 -12.55 -0.47
C ALA A 68 -2.20 -13.37 -0.60
N LEU A 69 -1.07 -12.67 -0.71
CA LEU A 69 0.23 -13.23 -1.04
C LEU A 69 1.21 -12.93 0.09
N PHE A 70 1.60 -13.98 0.81
CA PHE A 70 2.50 -13.94 1.96
C PHE A 70 3.88 -14.41 1.53
N LEU A 71 4.82 -13.50 1.38
CA LEU A 71 6.11 -13.77 0.77
C LEU A 71 7.16 -14.34 1.75
N ALA A 72 6.88 -14.31 3.06
CA ALA A 72 7.77 -14.84 4.10
C ALA A 72 9.26 -14.41 3.95
N GLY A 73 9.48 -13.15 3.58
CA GLY A 73 10.81 -12.55 3.37
C GLY A 73 11.26 -12.47 1.91
N ALA A 74 10.57 -13.12 0.98
CA ALA A 74 10.89 -13.01 -0.45
C ALA A 74 10.60 -11.61 -1.01
N PRO A 75 11.35 -11.15 -2.03
CA PRO A 75 11.16 -9.84 -2.63
C PRO A 75 9.82 -9.71 -3.35
N LYS A 76 9.18 -8.53 -3.24
CA LYS A 76 7.90 -8.22 -3.89
C LYS A 76 8.02 -8.00 -5.41
N GLY A 77 9.19 -7.56 -5.90
CA GLY A 77 9.40 -7.16 -7.31
C GLY A 77 8.92 -8.18 -8.33
N PRO A 78 9.42 -9.43 -8.32
CA PRO A 78 9.01 -10.45 -9.29
C PRO A 78 7.51 -10.77 -9.27
N LEU A 79 6.86 -10.55 -8.12
CA LEU A 79 5.42 -10.74 -8.01
C LEU A 79 4.65 -9.56 -8.60
N LEU A 80 5.09 -8.32 -8.34
CA LEU A 80 4.48 -7.12 -8.91
C LEU A 80 4.59 -7.10 -10.45
N GLU A 81 5.68 -7.60 -11.02
CA GLU A 81 5.82 -7.78 -12.48
C GLU A 81 4.76 -8.71 -13.09
N LYS A 82 4.35 -9.74 -12.34
CA LYS A 82 3.32 -10.70 -12.79
C LYS A 82 1.91 -10.18 -12.58
N ILE A 83 1.65 -9.55 -11.43
CA ILE A 83 0.34 -8.99 -11.11
C ILE A 83 0.03 -7.78 -12.01
N ARG A 84 1.04 -6.97 -12.34
CA ARG A 84 0.92 -5.69 -13.07
C ARG A 84 -0.21 -4.82 -12.51
N PRO A 85 -0.14 -4.44 -11.22
CA PRO A 85 -1.23 -3.70 -10.60
C PRO A 85 -1.39 -2.32 -11.26
N HIS A 86 -2.64 -1.89 -11.44
CA HIS A 86 -2.92 -0.54 -11.95
C HIS A 86 -2.51 0.55 -10.95
N ILE A 87 -2.64 0.25 -9.66
CA ILE A 87 -2.26 1.15 -8.56
C ILE A 87 -1.62 0.30 -7.45
N PHE A 88 -0.46 0.72 -6.97
CA PHE A 88 0.28 0.06 -5.89
C PHE A 88 0.45 1.00 -4.69
N PHE A 89 0.23 0.49 -3.49
CA PHE A 89 0.37 1.23 -2.24
C PHE A 89 1.33 0.49 -1.31
N ASP A 90 2.31 1.19 -0.75
CA ASP A 90 3.23 0.63 0.23
C ASP A 90 3.69 1.71 1.22
N ASP A 91 4.06 1.32 2.43
CA ASP A 91 4.57 2.21 3.47
C ASP A 91 6.09 2.39 3.41
N GLN A 92 6.78 1.61 2.58
CA GLN A 92 8.21 1.73 2.36
C GLN A 92 8.50 2.35 1.00
N MET A 93 9.18 3.50 1.02
CA MET A 93 9.56 4.23 -0.19
C MET A 93 10.38 3.37 -1.17
N PHE A 94 11.19 2.43 -0.67
CA PHE A 94 11.95 1.50 -1.50
C PHE A 94 11.05 0.64 -2.40
N HIS A 95 9.93 0.13 -1.88
CA HIS A 95 8.97 -0.63 -2.69
C HIS A 95 8.23 0.27 -3.69
N VAL A 96 7.90 1.50 -3.30
CA VAL A 96 7.25 2.48 -4.17
C VAL A 96 8.16 2.83 -5.35
N ALA A 97 9.42 3.14 -5.10
CA ALA A 97 10.40 3.47 -6.13
C ALA A 97 10.59 2.29 -7.11
N GLY A 98 10.78 1.07 -6.60
CA GLY A 98 10.90 -0.12 -7.45
C GLY A 98 9.65 -0.36 -8.32
N ALA A 99 8.45 -0.13 -7.78
CA ALA A 99 7.22 -0.21 -8.58
C ALA A 99 7.15 0.88 -9.67
N GLN A 100 7.58 2.11 -9.37
CA GLN A 100 7.63 3.20 -10.34
C GLN A 100 8.63 2.93 -11.48
N GLU A 101 9.79 2.37 -11.17
CA GLU A 101 10.79 1.96 -12.17
C GLU A 101 10.24 0.90 -13.13
N MET A 102 9.37 0.02 -12.64
CA MET A 102 8.64 -0.96 -13.46
C MET A 102 7.45 -0.36 -14.24
N GLY A 103 7.23 0.95 -14.17
CA GLY A 103 6.12 1.64 -14.85
C GLY A 103 4.75 1.53 -14.14
N THR A 104 4.72 1.09 -12.89
CA THR A 104 3.48 1.00 -12.10
C THR A 104 3.19 2.33 -11.40
N VAL A 105 1.92 2.77 -11.42
CA VAL A 105 1.48 3.91 -10.61
C VAL A 105 1.53 3.48 -9.13
N ALA A 106 2.49 4.02 -8.39
CA ALA A 106 2.69 3.69 -6.99
C ALA A 106 2.59 4.92 -6.08
N ALA A 107 2.04 4.73 -4.89
CA ALA A 107 1.86 5.77 -3.89
C ALA A 107 2.40 5.33 -2.52
N HIS A 108 3.22 6.19 -1.92
CA HIS A 108 3.72 6.00 -0.57
C HIS A 108 2.64 6.34 0.47
N VAL A 109 2.38 5.39 1.36
CA VAL A 109 1.42 5.54 2.44
C VAL A 109 2.19 5.82 3.74
N PRO A 110 2.19 7.06 4.24
CA PRO A 110 2.94 7.38 5.44
C PRO A 110 2.40 6.60 6.64
N TYR A 111 3.25 5.79 7.27
CA TYR A 111 2.93 5.07 8.49
C TYR A 111 3.52 5.80 9.71
N GLY A 112 2.66 6.26 10.61
CA GLY A 112 3.03 6.79 11.93
C GLY A 112 3.74 8.15 11.92
N VAL A 113 3.42 8.99 12.90
CA VAL A 113 4.13 10.22 13.25
C VAL A 113 5.57 9.92 13.70
N ALA A 114 6.49 9.62 12.78
CA ALA A 114 7.93 9.45 13.10
C ALA A 114 8.89 9.61 11.91
N GLN A 115 8.44 10.06 10.73
CA GLN A 115 9.36 10.44 9.67
C GLN A 115 9.51 11.97 9.68
N THR A 116 10.32 12.49 10.61
CA THR A 116 10.94 13.79 10.36
C THR A 116 11.79 13.59 9.11
N PRO A 117 11.60 14.35 8.01
CA PRO A 117 12.54 14.27 6.90
C PRO A 117 13.89 14.62 7.50
N ARG A 118 14.82 13.64 7.55
CA ARG A 118 16.18 13.94 7.96
C ARG A 118 16.72 14.82 6.85
N ARG A 119 16.66 16.14 7.08
CA ARG A 119 17.17 17.16 6.17
C ARG A 119 18.61 16.74 5.85
N THR A 120 18.86 16.27 4.64
CA THR A 120 20.20 15.98 4.17
C THR A 120 20.97 17.29 4.32
N ALA A 121 21.97 17.29 5.21
CA ALA A 121 22.85 18.43 5.35
C ALA A 121 23.56 18.64 4.00
N PRO A 122 23.67 19.88 3.50
CA PRO A 122 24.40 20.13 2.26
C PRO A 122 25.85 19.67 2.44
N ALA A 123 26.33 18.92 1.45
CA ALA A 123 27.71 18.46 1.39
C ALA A 123 28.67 19.66 1.51
N LYS A 124 29.56 19.59 2.49
CA LYS A 124 30.62 20.58 2.70
C LYS A 124 31.54 20.51 1.47
N GLN A 125 31.54 21.55 0.63
CA GLN A 125 32.51 21.69 -0.45
C GLN A 125 33.93 21.72 0.15
N ALA A 126 34.82 20.90 -0.40
CA ALA A 126 36.24 20.94 -0.09
C ALA A 126 36.87 22.18 -0.73
N PRO A 127 37.82 22.85 -0.06
CA PRO A 127 38.51 23.99 -0.65
C PRO A 127 39.44 23.50 -1.79
N ALA A 128 39.44 24.25 -2.88
CA ALA A 128 40.39 24.07 -3.98
C ALA A 128 41.82 24.29 -3.45
N ALA A 129 42.70 23.32 -3.72
CA ALA A 129 44.13 23.49 -3.53
C ALA A 129 44.66 24.55 -4.49
N GLN A 130 45.59 25.36 -3.99
CA GLN A 130 46.29 26.44 -4.69
C GLN A 130 47.15 25.91 -5.84
#